data_AF-A0A831QGH1-F1
#
_entry.id   AF-A0A831QGH1-F1
#
_cell.length_a   1.000
_cell.length_b   1.000
_cell.length_c   1.000
_cell.angle_alpha   90.00
_cell.angle_beta   90.00
_cell.angle_gamma   90.00
#
_symmetry.space_group_name_H-M   'P 1'
#
loop_
_entity.id
_entity.type
_entity.pdbx_description
1 polymer ?
#
loop_
_entity_poly.entity_id
_entity_poly.type
_entity_poly.pdbx_seq_one_letter_code
_entity_poly.pdbx_strand_id
1 'polypeptide(L)'
;MYAVIYDEHEPNEIAKEVLSVHRTRKGAEKALEERQKSLERRVWDCNARIVWVEGEVRKGDFIPRSSFSTWRPGEKIPEGELCIDSE
;
A
#
# COMPACT_ATOMS: atom_id res chain seq x y z
N MET A 1 -7.70 3.62 -7.84
CA MET A 1 -7.79 4.32 -6.53
C MET A 1 -6.62 3.91 -5.66
N TYR A 2 -6.29 4.65 -4.60
CA TYR A 2 -5.21 4.25 -3.69
C TYR A 2 -5.78 3.51 -2.50
N ALA A 3 -5.16 2.40 -2.11
CA ALA A 3 -5.47 1.66 -0.92
C ALA A 3 -4.21 1.58 -0.05
N VAL A 4 -4.38 1.65 1.26
CA VAL A 4 -3.34 1.27 2.21
C VAL A 4 -3.66 -0.16 2.61
N ILE A 5 -2.76 -1.09 2.29
CA ILE A 5 -2.91 -2.50 2.65
C ILE A 5 -1.99 -2.85 3.82
N TYR A 6 -2.35 -3.91 4.55
CA TYR A 6 -1.46 -4.56 5.48
C TYR A 6 -0.59 -5.58 4.71
N ASP A 7 0.72 -5.54 4.93
CA ASP A 7 1.73 -6.37 4.27
C ASP A 7 2.86 -6.68 5.27
N GLU A 8 2.80 -7.85 5.92
CA GLU A 8 3.85 -8.33 6.83
C GLU A 8 5.08 -8.89 6.10
N HIS A 9 5.20 -8.66 4.78
CA HIS A 9 6.18 -9.30 3.90
C HIS A 9 6.13 -10.84 3.91
N GLU A 10 5.06 -11.45 4.43
CA GLU A 10 4.90 -12.90 4.41
C GLU A 10 4.59 -13.38 2.99
N PRO A 11 5.46 -14.20 2.37
CA PRO A 11 5.31 -14.66 0.99
C PRO A 11 4.13 -15.62 0.81
N ASN A 12 3.62 -16.20 1.91
CA ASN A 12 2.49 -17.12 1.90
C ASN A 12 1.12 -16.42 1.93
N GLU A 13 1.09 -15.11 2.17
CA GLU A 13 -0.16 -14.39 2.29
C GLU A 13 -0.66 -13.93 0.91
N ILE A 14 -1.59 -14.72 0.38
CA ILE A 14 -2.12 -14.58 -1.00
C ILE A 14 -2.99 -13.32 -1.14
N ALA A 15 -3.64 -12.89 -0.06
CA ALA A 15 -4.55 -11.75 -0.04
C ALA A 15 -4.17 -10.76 1.07
N LYS A 16 -4.23 -9.47 0.74
CA LYS A 16 -3.81 -8.38 1.61
C LYS A 16 -5.04 -7.62 2.11
N GLU A 17 -5.12 -7.38 3.42
CA GLU A 17 -6.21 -6.62 4.01
C GLU A 17 -6.10 -5.14 3.67
N VAL A 18 -7.19 -4.54 3.20
CA VAL A 18 -7.29 -3.11 2.94
C VAL A 18 -7.60 -2.35 4.23
N LEU A 19 -6.61 -1.63 4.75
CA LEU A 19 -6.73 -0.83 5.97
C LEU A 19 -7.51 0.48 5.73
N SER A 20 -7.29 1.11 4.58
CA SER A 20 -7.99 2.34 4.20
C SER A 20 -7.93 2.62 2.70
N VAL A 21 -8.85 3.43 2.21
CA VAL A 21 -9.01 3.72 0.79
C VAL A 21 -9.09 5.22 0.53
N HIS A 22 -8.40 5.68 -0.51
CA HIS A 22 -8.17 7.09 -0.80
C HIS A 22 -8.23 7.37 -2.30
N ARG A 23 -8.75 8.55 -2.66
CA ARG A 23 -8.81 8.99 -4.06
C ARG A 23 -7.45 9.47 -4.59
N THR A 24 -6.57 9.90 -3.70
CA THR A 24 -5.27 10.51 -4.02
C THR A 24 -4.15 9.88 -3.20
N ARG A 25 -2.95 9.73 -3.79
CA ARG A 25 -1.76 9.19 -3.10
C ARG A 25 -1.45 9.95 -1.82
N LYS A 26 -1.47 11.29 -1.87
CA LYS A 26 -1.26 12.17 -0.72
C LYS A 26 -2.21 11.89 0.45
N GLY A 27 -3.44 11.48 0.16
CA GLY A 27 -4.41 11.07 1.19
C GLY A 27 -4.03 9.76 1.86
N ALA A 28 -3.57 8.78 1.06
CA ALA A 28 -3.05 7.51 1.55
C ALA A 28 -1.77 7.68 2.37
N GLU A 29 -0.85 8.56 1.94
CA GLU A 29 0.37 8.90 2.68
C GLU A 29 0.05 9.53 4.03
N LYS A 30 -0.88 10.49 4.07
CA LYS A 30 -1.34 11.08 5.33
C LYS A 30 -1.97 10.03 6.25
N ALA A 31 -2.80 9.13 5.73
CA ALA A 31 -3.41 8.08 6.54
C ALA A 31 -2.36 7.10 7.09
N LEU A 32 -1.32 6.80 6.31
CA LEU A 32 -0.20 6.00 6.77
C LEU A 32 0.58 6.71 7.90
N GLU A 33 0.84 8.01 7.77
CA GLU A 33 1.50 8.81 8.80
C GLU A 33 0.68 8.87 10.10
N GLU A 34 -0.63 9.09 10.01
CA GLU A 34 -1.52 9.13 11.18
C GLU A 34 -1.62 7.76 11.87
N ARG A 35 -1.57 6.68 11.09
CA ARG A 35 -1.52 5.31 11.62
C ARG A 35 -0.21 5.06 12.37
N GLN A 36 0.92 5.51 11.83
CA GLN A 36 2.22 5.41 12.51
C GLN A 36 2.21 6.13 13.86
N LYS A 37 1.67 7.36 13.89
CA LYS A 37 1.52 8.12 15.15
C LYS A 37 0.66 7.36 16.16
N SER A 38 -0.43 6.74 15.70
CA SER A 38 -1.38 6.01 16.55
C SER A 38 -0.81 4.69 17.09
N LEU A 39 0.12 4.06 16.36
CA LEU A 39 0.76 2.80 16.77
C LEU A 39 2.03 3.02 17.59
N GLU A 40 2.46 4.26 17.80
CA GLU A 40 3.73 4.63 18.48
C GLU A 40 4.96 3.84 17.93
N ARG A 41 4.87 3.41 16.67
CA ARG A 41 5.81 2.51 16.00
C ARG A 41 6.39 3.18 14.75
N ARG A 42 7.64 2.85 14.42
CA ARG A 42 8.31 3.37 13.21
C ARG A 42 7.64 2.83 11.93
N VAL A 43 7.78 3.55 10.82
CA VAL A 43 7.27 3.21 9.46
C VAL A 43 7.41 1.72 9.13
N TRP A 44 8.57 1.14 9.45
CA TRP A 44 8.95 -0.24 9.13
C TRP A 44 8.21 -1.32 9.94
N ASP A 45 7.54 -0.94 11.03
CA ASP A 45 6.86 -1.86 11.96
C ASP A 45 5.33 -1.81 11.78
N CYS A 46 4.83 -0.91 10.93
CA CYS A 46 3.40 -0.78 10.67
C CYS A 46 2.87 -1.83 9.68
N ASN A 47 3.76 -2.60 9.04
CA ASN A 47 3.44 -3.61 8.02
C ASN A 47 2.37 -3.08 7.06
N ALA A 48 2.53 -1.85 6.57
CA ALA A 48 1.50 -1.17 5.79
C ALA A 48 2.09 -0.50 4.55
N ARG A 49 1.46 -0.72 3.40
CA ARG A 49 1.93 -0.25 2.10
C ARG A 49 0.83 0.46 1.33
N ILE A 50 1.19 1.52 0.61
CA ILE A 50 0.30 2.20 -0.32
C ILE A 50 0.35 1.49 -1.67
N VAL A 51 -0.80 1.09 -2.17
CA VAL A 51 -0.95 0.43 -3.47
C VAL A 51 -2.04 1.12 -4.28
N TRP A 52 -1.91 1.01 -5.59
CA TRP A 52 -2.94 1.37 -6.55
C TRP A 52 -3.80 0.16 -6.88
N VAL A 53 -5.13 0.35 -6.87
CA VAL A 53 -6.11 -0.67 -7.23
C VAL A 53 -6.93 -0.18 -8.41
N GLU A 54 -7.05 -1.02 -9.45
CA GLU A 54 -7.98 -0.84 -10.56
C GLU A 54 -9.34 -1.46 -10.19
N GLY A 55 -10.19 -0.67 -9.53
CA GLY A 55 -11.52 -1.10 -9.11
C GLY A 55 -12.05 -0.30 -7.91
N GLU A 56 -13.20 -0.72 -7.39
CA GLU A 56 -13.72 -0.28 -6.09
C GLU A 56 -13.32 -1.27 -5.00
N VAL A 57 -12.54 -0.80 -4.02
CA VAL A 57 -12.23 -1.56 -2.81
C VAL A 57 -12.72 -0.80 -1.59
N ARG A 58 -12.98 -1.54 -0.51
CA ARG A 58 -13.45 -0.99 0.76
C ARG A 58 -12.48 -1.35 1.87
N LYS A 59 -12.54 -0.58 2.96
CA LYS A 59 -11.82 -0.92 4.18
C LYS A 59 -12.30 -2.28 4.70
N GLY A 60 -11.37 -3.14 5.09
CA GLY A 60 -11.61 -4.51 5.56
C GLY A 60 -11.76 -5.54 4.44
N ASP A 61 -11.63 -5.12 3.18
CA ASP A 61 -11.63 -6.03 2.04
C ASP A 61 -10.28 -6.73 1.91
N PHE A 62 -10.28 -7.96 1.39
CA PHE A 62 -9.06 -8.73 1.16
C PHE A 62 -8.80 -8.83 -0.33
N ILE A 63 -7.75 -8.15 -0.78
CA ILE A 63 -7.41 -8.09 -2.21
C ILE A 63 -6.22 -9.00 -2.53
N PRO A 64 -6.30 -9.84 -3.56
CA PRO A 64 -5.17 -10.66 -3.96
C PRO A 64 -4.08 -9.78 -4.57
N ARG A 65 -2.84 -10.28 -4.53
CA ARG A 65 -1.67 -9.57 -5.09
C ARG A 65 -1.83 -9.17 -6.56
N SER A 66 -2.61 -9.92 -7.34
CA SER A 66 -2.89 -9.62 -8.75
C SER A 66 -3.88 -8.47 -8.96
N SER A 67 -4.61 -8.05 -7.92
CA SER A 67 -5.63 -6.99 -8.03
C SER A 67 -5.09 -5.60 -7.72
N PHE A 68 -3.83 -5.48 -7.30
CA PHE A 68 -3.21 -4.18 -7.01
C PHE A 68 -1.81 -4.07 -7.59
N SER A 69 -1.38 -2.83 -7.80
CA SER A 69 -0.04 -2.47 -8.26
C SER A 69 0.57 -1.50 -7.27
N THR A 70 1.89 -1.53 -7.07
CA THR A 70 2.56 -0.55 -6.20
C THR A 70 2.36 0.89 -6.71
N TRP A 71 2.29 1.05 -8.03
CA TRP A 71 2.17 2.33 -8.71
C TRP A 71 0.97 2.36 -9.63
N ARG A 72 0.35 3.54 -9.77
CA ARG A 72 -0.68 3.75 -10.79
C ARG A 72 -0.03 3.69 -12.17
N PRO A 73 -0.63 3.01 -13.16
CA PRO A 73 -0.10 2.96 -14.52
C PRO A 73 0.07 4.40 -15.08
N GLY A 74 1.29 4.74 -15.50
CA GLY A 74 1.66 6.06 -16.02
C GLY A 74 2.06 7.11 -14.96
N GLU A 75 2.12 6.75 -13.68
CA GLU A 75 2.63 7.64 -12.63
C GLU A 75 4.16 7.67 -12.64
N LYS A 76 4.74 8.84 -12.41
CA LYS A 76 6.20 9.03 -12.40
C LYS A 76 6.77 8.39 -11.13
N ILE A 77 7.37 7.22 -11.27
CA ILE A 77 8.04 6.52 -10.18
C ILE A 77 9.27 7.36 -9.79
N PRO A 78 9.43 7.78 -8.52
CA PRO A 78 10.62 8.48 -8.08
C PRO A 78 11.84 7.54 -8.18
N GLU A 79 12.98 8.06 -8.66
CA GLU A 79 14.17 7.26 -8.98
C GLU A 79 14.68 6.41 -7.81
N GLY A 80 14.43 6.80 -6.56
CA GLY A 80 14.82 6.05 -5.35
C GLY A 80 13.92 4.87 -4.97
N GLU A 81 12.75 4.70 -5.61
CA GLU A 81 11.86 3.54 -5.41
C GLU A 81 11.84 2.59 -6.61
N LEU A 82 12.67 2.85 -7.62
CA LEU A 82 13.08 1.84 -8.59
C LEU A 82 13.97 0.84 -7.84
N CYS A 83 13.35 -0.09 -7.13
CA CYS A 83 14.01 -1.34 -6.80
C CYS A 83 14.17 -2.09 -8.13
N ILE A 84 15.20 -1.69 -8.89
CA ILE A 84 15.77 -2.51 -9.93
C ILE A 84 16.41 -3.65 -9.14
N ASP A 85 15.69 -4.76 -9.02
CA ASP A 85 16.31 -6.03 -8.69
C ASP A 85 17.16 -6.38 -9.93
N SER A 86 18.34 -5.77 -10.02
CA SER A 86 19.39 -6.17 -10.94
C SER A 86 20.07 -7.38 -10.34
N GLU A 87 19.65 -8.54 -10.83
CA GLU A 87 20.37 -9.81 -11.04
C GLU A 87 21.25 -10.38 -9.92
#